data_AF-A7AYS5-F1
#
_entry.id   AF-A7AYS5-F1
#
_cell.length_a   1.000
_cell.length_b   1.000
_cell.length_c   1.000
_cell.angle_alpha   90.00
_cell.angle_beta   90.00
_cell.angle_gamma   90.00
#
_symmetry.space_group_name_H-M   'P 1'
#
loop_
_entity.id
_entity.type
_entity.pdbx_description
1 polymer ?
#
loop_
_entity_poly.entity_id
_entity_poly.type
_entity_poly.pdbx_seq_one_letter_code
_entity_poly.pdbx_strand_id
1 'polypeptide(L)'
;MSVKDEEFKTKIYDLMNGSYNLEEYPIAESSVVKDEFAEGEYCEKLYSQMLEAYERVCRRLGLPDSEDKDVEIIISNLMSIGRYQSIKMFDYGVLFTERENEQ
;
A
#
# COMPACT_ATOMS: atom_id res chain seq x y z
N MET A 1 -9.39 -15.52 13.33
CA MET A 1 -8.45 -15.39 12.20
C MET A 1 -7.06 -15.47 12.79
N SER A 2 -6.24 -16.40 12.31
CA SER A 2 -4.82 -16.44 12.64
C SER A 2 -4.12 -15.25 11.95
N VAL A 3 -3.11 -14.68 12.59
CA VAL A 3 -2.25 -13.66 11.94
C VAL A 3 -1.53 -14.20 10.71
N LYS A 4 -1.45 -15.53 10.56
CA LYS A 4 -0.87 -16.21 9.40
C LYS A 4 -1.85 -16.33 8.23
N ASP A 5 -3.13 -15.98 8.40
CA ASP A 5 -4.13 -16.07 7.35
C ASP A 5 -3.89 -14.96 6.30
N GLU A 6 -3.84 -15.32 5.02
CA GLU A 6 -3.63 -14.36 3.91
C GLU A 6 -4.73 -13.27 3.87
N GLU A 7 -5.96 -13.63 4.25
CA GLU A 7 -7.07 -12.67 4.36
C GLU A 7 -6.81 -11.62 5.44
N PHE A 8 -6.23 -12.02 6.58
CA PHE A 8 -5.88 -11.09 7.64
C PHE A 8 -4.79 -10.13 7.19
N LYS A 9 -3.71 -10.65 6.60
CA LYS A 9 -2.61 -9.81 6.08
C LYS A 9 -3.08 -8.84 5.00
N THR A 10 -3.97 -9.32 4.12
CA THR A 10 -4.60 -8.48 3.09
C THR A 10 -5.44 -7.38 3.72
N LYS A 11 -6.25 -7.68 4.75
CA LYS A 11 -7.00 -6.66 5.50
C LYS A 11 -6.09 -5.59 6.11
N ILE A 12 -4.99 -5.98 6.75
CA ILE A 12 -4.03 -5.02 7.34
C ILE A 12 -3.40 -4.14 6.26
N TYR A 13 -3.00 -4.75 5.15
CA TYR A 13 -2.47 -4.01 3.99
C TYR A 13 -3.50 -3.02 3.47
N ASP A 14 -4.74 -3.45 3.25
CA ASP A 14 -5.81 -2.62 2.69
C ASP A 14 -6.21 -1.49 3.65
N LEU A 15 -6.23 -1.74 4.97
CA LEU A 15 -6.43 -0.69 5.99
C LEU A 15 -5.32 0.37 5.93
N MET A 16 -4.06 -0.06 5.84
CA MET A 16 -2.91 0.85 5.76
C MET A 16 -2.92 1.70 4.49
N ASN A 17 -3.58 1.23 3.42
CA ASN A 17 -3.72 1.93 2.15
C ASN A 17 -5.03 2.74 2.04
N GLY A 18 -5.82 2.84 3.10
CA GLY A 18 -7.06 3.62 3.08
C GLY A 18 -8.18 3.01 2.20
N SER A 19 -8.10 1.72 1.88
CA SER A 19 -9.02 1.06 0.93
C SER A 19 -10.45 0.84 1.45
N TYR A 20 -10.71 1.14 2.73
CA TYR A 20 -11.99 0.91 3.38
C TYR A 20 -12.73 2.20 3.72
N ASN A 21 -14.05 2.21 3.47
CA ASN A 21 -14.93 3.21 4.05
C ASN A 21 -15.25 2.84 5.51
N LEU A 22 -14.44 3.35 6.44
CA LEU A 22 -14.58 3.05 7.87
C LEU A 22 -15.78 3.75 8.54
N GLU A 23 -16.35 4.78 7.91
CA GLU A 23 -17.58 5.43 8.40
C GLU A 23 -18.79 4.51 8.26
N GLU A 24 -18.87 3.79 7.13
CA GLU A 24 -19.94 2.83 6.86
C GLU A 24 -19.64 1.44 7.43
N TYR A 25 -18.38 1.02 7.43
CA TYR A 25 -17.96 -0.33 7.84
C TYR A 25 -16.79 -0.26 8.82
N PRO A 26 -17.05 -0.08 10.12
CA PRO A 26 -16.01 -0.09 11.14
C PRO A 26 -15.31 -1.45 11.21
N ILE A 27 -13.98 -1.44 11.20
CA ILE A 27 -13.13 -2.63 11.29
C ILE A 27 -12.30 -2.52 12.56
N ALA A 28 -12.32 -3.54 13.42
CA ALA A 28 -11.67 -3.45 14.74
C ALA A 28 -10.16 -3.13 14.64
N GLU A 29 -9.49 -3.71 13.65
CA GLU A 29 -8.07 -3.51 13.40
C GLU A 29 -7.71 -2.06 13.00
N SER A 30 -8.67 -1.24 12.54
CA SER A 30 -8.42 0.17 12.19
C SER A 30 -8.13 1.06 13.40
N SER A 31 -8.40 0.58 14.62
CA SER A 31 -7.98 1.26 15.86
C SER A 31 -6.46 1.23 16.08
N VAL A 32 -5.75 0.34 15.37
CA VAL A 32 -4.30 0.14 15.49
C VAL A 32 -3.61 0.44 14.17
N VAL A 33 -4.19 -0.02 13.05
CA VAL A 33 -3.65 0.21 11.71
C VAL A 33 -4.08 1.58 11.24
N LYS A 34 -3.11 2.47 11.12
CA LYS A 34 -3.28 3.80 10.56
C LYS A 34 -3.38 3.73 9.03
N ASP A 35 -4.25 4.54 8.46
CA ASP A 35 -4.24 4.85 7.03
C ASP A 35 -3.05 5.77 6.71
N GLU A 36 -2.03 5.24 6.03
CA GLU A 36 -0.81 5.98 5.68
C GLU A 36 -0.97 6.83 4.41
N PHE A 37 -2.12 6.70 3.72
CA PHE A 37 -2.51 7.47 2.53
C PHE A 37 -3.56 8.55 2.84
N ALA A 38 -3.94 8.71 4.11
CA ALA A 38 -4.79 9.83 4.53
C ALA A 38 -4.14 11.18 4.19
N GLU A 39 -4.97 12.22 4.07
CA GLU A 39 -4.54 13.56 3.65
C GLU A 39 -3.37 14.09 4.51
N GLY A 40 -2.27 14.46 3.85
CA GLY A 40 -1.09 15.02 4.53
C GLY A 40 -0.13 13.98 5.09
N GLU A 41 -0.43 12.68 4.99
CA GLU A 41 0.45 11.61 5.41
C GLU A 41 1.62 11.39 4.43
N TYR A 42 2.58 10.60 4.88
CA TYR A 42 3.81 10.38 4.13
C TYR A 42 3.58 9.73 2.77
N CYS A 43 2.75 8.68 2.70
CA CYS A 43 2.50 7.99 1.44
C CYS A 43 1.65 8.84 0.49
N GLU A 44 0.67 9.59 1.01
CA GLU A 44 -0.13 10.54 0.21
C GLU A 44 0.78 11.54 -0.50
N LYS A 45 1.69 12.20 0.23
CA LYS A 45 2.61 13.19 -0.35
C LYS A 45 3.51 12.61 -1.45
N LEU A 46 4.03 11.41 -1.23
CA LEU A 46 4.87 10.73 -2.23
C LEU A 46 4.06 10.30 -3.45
N TYR A 47 2.83 9.84 -3.25
CA TYR A 47 1.93 9.46 -4.33
C TYR A 47 1.54 10.67 -5.17
N SER A 48 1.21 11.79 -4.54
CA SER A 48 0.93 13.07 -5.20
C SER A 48 2.13 13.56 -6.03
N GLN A 49 3.36 13.50 -5.48
CA GLN A 49 4.57 13.82 -6.25
C GLN A 49 4.81 12.90 -7.44
N MET A 50 4.50 11.61 -7.29
CA MET A 50 4.60 10.62 -8.37
C MET A 50 3.60 10.95 -9.48
N LEU A 51 2.34 11.25 -9.13
CA LEU A 51 1.30 11.63 -10.08
C LEU A 51 1.66 12.90 -10.86
N GLU A 52 2.16 13.94 -10.17
CA GLU A 52 2.63 15.15 -10.84
C GLU A 52 3.81 14.86 -11.79
N ALA A 53 4.73 13.97 -11.40
CA ALA A 53 5.85 13.58 -12.25
C ALA A 53 5.37 12.83 -13.49
N TYR A 54 4.39 11.95 -13.32
CA TYR A 54 3.74 11.22 -14.40
C TYR A 54 3.07 12.17 -15.40
N GLU A 55 2.28 13.12 -14.94
CA GLU A 55 1.66 14.13 -15.81
C GLU A 55 2.69 14.93 -16.61
N ARG A 56 3.81 15.32 -15.98
CA ARG A 56 4.92 16.01 -16.67
C ARG A 56 5.59 15.13 -17.72
N VAL A 57 5.62 13.81 -17.56
CA VAL A 57 6.10 12.88 -18.59
C VAL A 57 5.11 12.86 -19.76
N CYS A 58 3.83 12.64 -19.50
CA CYS A 58 2.78 12.58 -20.53
C CYS A 58 2.74 13.86 -21.39
N ARG A 59 2.82 15.04 -20.76
CA ARG A 59 2.90 16.33 -21.48
C ARG A 59 4.15 16.43 -22.37
N ARG A 60 5.31 15.94 -21.93
CA ARG A 60 6.56 15.95 -22.73
C ARG A 60 6.49 14.99 -23.92
N LEU A 61 5.70 13.93 -23.82
CA LEU A 61 5.48 12.96 -24.89
C LEU A 61 4.37 13.37 -25.88
N GLY A 62 3.72 14.53 -25.66
CA GLY A 62 2.60 14.97 -26.49
C GLY A 62 1.30 14.21 -26.24
N LEU A 63 1.18 13.60 -25.06
CA LEU A 63 0.06 12.80 -24.58
C LEU A 63 -0.66 13.49 -23.41
N PRO A 64 -1.09 14.77 -23.50
CA PRO A 64 -1.59 15.52 -22.33
C PRO A 64 -2.89 14.94 -21.74
N ASP A 65 -3.69 14.24 -22.54
CA ASP A 65 -4.98 13.66 -22.15
C ASP A 65 -4.96 12.12 -22.16
N SER A 66 -3.77 11.51 -22.16
CA SER A 66 -3.64 10.05 -22.21
C SER A 66 -2.47 9.54 -21.40
N GLU A 67 -2.64 8.34 -20.88
CA GLU A 67 -1.68 7.65 -20.05
C GLU A 67 -0.54 7.06 -20.89
N ASP A 68 0.72 7.21 -20.42
CA ASP A 68 1.85 6.50 -21.01
C ASP A 68 1.90 5.07 -20.48
N LYS A 69 1.75 4.11 -21.41
CA LYS A 69 1.63 2.70 -21.07
C LYS A 69 2.87 2.14 -20.34
N ASP A 70 4.07 2.58 -20.70
CA ASP A 70 5.28 2.05 -20.09
C ASP A 70 5.45 2.62 -18.67
N VAL A 71 5.08 3.89 -18.45
CA VAL A 71 5.05 4.46 -17.10
C VAL A 71 4.01 3.77 -16.22
N GLU A 72 2.81 3.49 -16.73
CA GLU A 72 1.79 2.71 -16.01
C GLU A 72 2.30 1.31 -15.61
N ILE A 73 2.98 0.62 -16.54
CA ILE A 73 3.60 -0.68 -16.26
C ILE A 73 4.64 -0.56 -15.14
N ILE A 74 5.48 0.48 -15.15
CA ILE A 74 6.48 0.71 -14.11
C ILE A 74 5.81 0.93 -12.75
N ILE A 75 4.81 1.82 -12.67
CA ILE A 75 4.09 2.14 -11.43
C ILE A 75 3.39 0.90 -10.89
N SER A 76 2.62 0.20 -11.73
CA SER A 76 1.88 -1.01 -11.34
C SER A 76 2.81 -2.12 -10.84
N ASN A 77 3.94 -2.34 -11.51
CA ASN A 77 4.92 -3.32 -11.07
C ASN A 77 5.58 -2.94 -9.74
N LEU A 78 5.94 -1.66 -9.55
CA LEU A 78 6.52 -1.19 -8.28
C LEU A 78 5.53 -1.33 -7.12
N MET A 79 4.25 -1.02 -7.33
CA MET A 79 3.20 -1.25 -6.32
C MET A 79 3.04 -2.74 -6.01
N SER A 80 3.04 -3.59 -7.04
CA SER A 80 2.93 -5.05 -6.87
C SER A 80 4.11 -5.63 -6.09
N ILE A 81 5.33 -5.17 -6.39
CA ILE A 81 6.55 -5.53 -5.64
C ILE A 81 6.42 -5.06 -4.19
N GLY A 82 6.00 -3.81 -3.96
CA GLY A 82 5.82 -3.24 -2.61
C GLY A 82 4.79 -4.03 -1.79
N ARG A 83 3.66 -4.41 -2.39
CA ARG A 83 2.67 -5.28 -1.75
C ARG A 83 3.27 -6.63 -1.37
N TYR A 84 3.94 -7.29 -2.32
CA TYR A 84 4.57 -8.59 -2.07
C TYR A 84 5.58 -8.51 -0.92
N GLN A 85 6.47 -7.52 -0.93
CA GLN A 85 7.44 -7.30 0.13
C GLN A 85 6.78 -7.03 1.48
N SER A 86 5.72 -6.24 1.52
CA SER A 86 4.97 -5.93 2.75
C SER A 86 4.39 -7.19 3.40
N ILE A 87 3.76 -8.05 2.59
CA ILE A 87 3.21 -9.33 3.07
C ILE A 87 4.34 -10.26 3.57
N LYS A 88 5.47 -10.33 2.85
CA LYS A 88 6.63 -11.12 3.31
C LYS A 88 7.25 -10.58 4.60
N MET A 89 7.35 -9.25 4.74
CA MET A 89 7.85 -8.63 5.97
C MET A 89 6.96 -8.94 7.17
N PHE A 90 5.63 -8.95 6.97
CA PHE A 90 4.70 -9.39 8.02
C PHE A 90 4.96 -10.84 8.43
N ASP A 91 5.10 -11.77 7.47
CA ASP A 91 5.43 -13.18 7.75
C ASP A 91 6.72 -13.31 8.57
N TYR A 92 7.76 -12.56 8.18
CA TYR A 92 9.04 -12.56 8.89
C TYR A 92 8.92 -11.98 10.30
N GLY A 93 8.15 -10.92 10.49
CA GLY A 93 7.87 -10.33 11.81
C GLY A 93 7.22 -11.35 12.75
N VAL A 94 6.20 -12.07 12.28
CA VAL A 94 5.56 -13.15 13.06
C VAL A 94 6.58 -14.25 13.41
N LEU A 95 7.36 -14.72 12.42
CA LEU A 95 8.36 -15.76 12.63
C LEU A 95 9.40 -15.38 13.69
N PHE A 96 9.94 -14.16 13.64
CA PHE A 96 10.95 -13.72 14.61
C PHE A 96 10.37 -13.50 16.00
N THR A 97 9.13 -13.01 16.10
CA THR A 97 8.43 -12.87 17.39
C THR A 97 8.17 -14.23 18.04
N GLU A 98 7.76 -15.24 17.26
CA GLU A 98 7.57 -16.61 17.77
C GLU A 98 8.88 -17.20 18.32
N ARG A 99 10.01 -17.01 17.62
CA ARG A 99 11.33 -17.47 18.05
C ARG A 99 11.85 -16.78 19.30
N GLU A 100 11.50 -15.52 19.53
CA GLU A 100 11.86 -14.81 20.77
C GLU A 100 11.07 -15.34 21.97
N ASN A 101 9.79 -15.69 21.77
CA ASN A 101 8.94 -16.24 22.84
C ASN A 101 9.28 -17.70 23.22
N GLU A 102 10.08 -18.39 22.40
CA GLU A 102 10.58 -19.76 22.66
C GLU A 102 11.92 -19.78 23.42
N GLN A 103 12.54 -18.62 23.67
CA GLN A 103 13.80 -18.46 24.43
C GLN A 103 13.55 -18.02 25.88
#